data_AF-D8TX03-F1
#
_entry.id   AF-D8TX03-F1
#
_cell.length_a   1.000
_cell.length_b   1.000
_cell.length_c   1.000
_cell.angle_alpha   90.00
_cell.angle_beta   90.00
_cell.angle_gamma   90.00
#
_symmetry.space_group_name_H-M   'P 1'
#
loop_
_entity.id
_entity.type
_entity.pdbx_description
1 polymer ?
#
loop_
_entity_poly.entity_id
_entity_poly.type
_entity_poly.pdbx_seq_one_letter_code
_entity_poly.pdbx_strand_id
1 'polypeptide(L)'
;GTSDLLLIIDGNYLANRSFFGYGSGRGLSTSSGIPTTVTYGVMRVLQAALRSIQPTYLAVVFDARGPTFRSVISLLDPRGLAAAAAATSAARPASAAAAAAGELVRQGKLDWQELASRLLHLEPVLADMHAAAAAEAAATPVSYLHHSGSFLPPSAAAAPPSPPSSGLAASGTAEGQLLSQLTWLARGEGVRQGTAEEMLEVLLASLGPELAEATGLATAFDTAAAAAAALAPSYKAGRTSKGEVFYADLSNLQRLLGLMSVPPLLRPWLEADDLAGLLVEQAVQHGMAVRILSGDRDLMQLLREADVVSALGVPPALVADYKALVGDASDCLPGVNGIGPKTAVSLLASYGNLAGIYRAVGEMTPKRRAALQSALPASQYTLTLARVLGTPGAPALPAGVLSEELLQARLKLNGYDNDAVQKAVLELEMRSLALGVVSGGALWEGLGGARRQQL
;
A
#
# COMPACT_ATOMS: atom_id res chain seq x y z
N GLY A 1 -17.45 -24.47 19.42
CA GLY A 1 -18.19 -23.67 18.43
C GLY A 1 -17.21 -23.25 17.37
N THR A 2 -17.57 -23.30 16.09
CA THR A 2 -16.71 -22.82 15.00
C THR A 2 -16.53 -21.31 15.18
N SER A 3 -15.35 -20.90 15.65
CA SER A 3 -14.97 -19.49 15.74
C SER A 3 -15.03 -18.87 14.36
N ASP A 4 -15.61 -17.67 14.24
CA ASP A 4 -15.58 -16.91 13.00
C ASP A 4 -14.14 -16.76 12.50
N LEU A 5 -13.96 -16.95 11.19
CA LEU A 5 -12.66 -17.00 10.55
C LEU A 5 -12.61 -15.98 9.41
N LEU A 6 -11.75 -14.98 9.56
CA LEU A 6 -11.37 -14.05 8.51
C LEU A 6 -10.19 -14.59 7.71
N LEU A 7 -10.37 -14.74 6.41
CA LEU A 7 -9.29 -14.92 5.46
C LEU A 7 -8.94 -13.56 4.83
N ILE A 8 -7.70 -13.12 4.98
CA ILE A 8 -7.16 -11.94 4.30
C ILE A 8 -6.25 -12.41 3.17
N ILE A 9 -6.48 -11.92 1.96
CA ILE A 9 -5.69 -12.20 0.78
C ILE A 9 -4.95 -10.92 0.37
N ASP A 10 -3.64 -11.03 0.25
CA ASP A 10 -2.81 -10.00 -0.36
C ASP A 10 -2.95 -10.07 -1.89
N GLY A 11 -3.83 -9.20 -2.41
CA GLY A 11 -4.18 -9.15 -3.82
C GLY A 11 -3.01 -8.73 -4.70
N ASN A 12 -2.19 -7.78 -4.26
CA ASN A 12 -1.01 -7.33 -5.00
C ASN A 12 0.03 -8.43 -5.10
N TYR A 13 0.35 -9.12 -3.99
CA TYR A 13 1.28 -10.25 -4.00
C TYR A 13 0.80 -11.37 -4.93
N LEU A 14 -0.46 -11.81 -4.81
CA LEU A 14 -0.98 -12.88 -5.66
C LEU A 14 -1.07 -12.48 -7.14
N ALA A 15 -1.42 -11.23 -7.43
CA ALA A 15 -1.43 -10.73 -8.80
C ALA A 15 -0.03 -10.76 -9.41
N ASN A 16 0.98 -10.27 -8.67
CA ASN A 16 2.38 -10.32 -9.11
C ASN A 16 2.85 -11.75 -9.33
N ARG A 17 2.58 -12.64 -8.37
CA ARG A 17 2.95 -14.05 -8.46
C ARG A 17 2.28 -14.74 -9.64
N SER A 18 1.02 -14.40 -9.95
CA SER A 18 0.30 -14.95 -11.10
C SER A 18 0.89 -14.44 -12.41
N PHE A 19 1.12 -13.13 -12.52
CA PHE A 19 1.67 -12.51 -13.72
C PHE A 19 3.04 -13.09 -14.11
N PHE A 20 3.97 -13.20 -13.16
CA PHE A 20 5.29 -13.76 -13.41
C PHE A 20 5.32 -15.29 -13.43
N GLY A 21 4.44 -15.96 -12.68
CA GLY A 21 4.42 -17.42 -12.56
C GLY A 21 3.85 -18.14 -13.79
N TYR A 22 2.90 -17.52 -14.50
CA TYR A 22 2.42 -17.99 -15.81
C TYR A 22 3.18 -17.34 -16.98
N GLY A 23 4.13 -16.44 -16.67
CA GLY A 23 4.76 -15.47 -17.57
C GLY A 23 6.02 -15.92 -18.31
N SER A 24 6.37 -17.20 -18.33
CA SER A 24 7.46 -17.70 -19.20
C SER A 24 7.09 -17.73 -20.71
N GLY A 25 6.02 -17.03 -21.11
CA GLY A 25 5.50 -16.86 -22.47
C GLY A 25 4.64 -15.59 -22.59
N ARG A 26 3.77 -15.49 -23.61
CA ARG A 26 2.93 -14.28 -23.90
C ARG A 26 1.83 -14.00 -22.84
N GLY A 27 1.72 -14.82 -21.80
CA GLY A 27 0.60 -14.80 -20.85
C GLY A 27 -0.68 -15.41 -21.43
N LEU A 28 -1.71 -15.55 -20.59
CA LEU A 28 -3.07 -15.91 -20.98
C LEU A 28 -3.84 -14.66 -21.42
N SER A 29 -4.59 -14.80 -22.50
CA SER A 29 -5.54 -13.80 -23.00
C SER A 29 -6.74 -14.48 -23.66
N THR A 30 -7.84 -13.77 -23.80
CA THR A 30 -8.96 -14.19 -24.66
C THR A 30 -8.55 -14.22 -26.13
N SER A 31 -9.40 -14.83 -26.98
CA SER A 31 -9.29 -14.78 -28.44
C SER A 31 -9.31 -13.35 -29.01
N SER A 32 -9.97 -12.42 -28.31
CA SER A 32 -9.99 -10.98 -28.63
C SER A 32 -8.79 -10.19 -28.07
N GLY A 33 -7.87 -10.84 -27.35
CA GLY A 33 -6.64 -10.23 -26.83
C GLY A 33 -6.78 -9.57 -25.45
N ILE A 34 -7.89 -9.77 -24.73
CA ILE A 34 -8.06 -9.28 -23.36
C ILE A 34 -7.17 -10.11 -22.43
N PRO A 35 -6.28 -9.50 -21.62
CA PRO A 35 -5.40 -10.25 -20.73
C PRO A 35 -6.15 -10.85 -19.55
N THR A 36 -5.81 -12.10 -19.20
CA THR A 36 -6.50 -12.90 -18.16
C THR A 36 -5.55 -13.70 -17.26
N THR A 37 -4.24 -13.49 -17.38
CA THR A 37 -3.21 -14.19 -16.61
C THR A 37 -3.33 -13.99 -15.11
N VAL A 38 -3.42 -12.74 -14.67
CA VAL A 38 -3.58 -12.33 -13.27
C VAL A 38 -4.92 -12.84 -12.75
N THR A 39 -6.00 -12.51 -13.45
CA THR A 39 -7.34 -12.93 -13.05
C THR A 39 -7.42 -14.45 -12.88
N TYR A 40 -6.97 -15.21 -13.87
CA TYR A 40 -7.00 -16.67 -13.82
C TYR A 40 -6.17 -17.24 -12.66
N GLY A 41 -4.93 -16.75 -12.51
CA GLY A 41 -4.03 -17.24 -11.47
C GLY A 41 -4.55 -16.99 -10.06
N VAL A 42 -5.03 -15.77 -9.79
CA VAL A 42 -5.59 -15.39 -8.49
C VAL A 42 -6.87 -16.18 -8.22
N MET A 43 -7.78 -16.29 -9.19
CA MET A 43 -9.03 -17.02 -9.03
C MET A 43 -8.83 -18.50 -8.72
N ARG A 44 -7.81 -19.16 -9.31
CA ARG A 44 -7.47 -20.54 -8.97
C ARG A 44 -7.03 -20.70 -7.52
N VAL A 45 -6.18 -19.80 -7.04
CA VAL A 45 -5.69 -19.81 -5.67
C VAL A 45 -6.83 -19.54 -4.70
N LEU A 46 -7.68 -18.55 -5.01
CA LEU A 46 -8.86 -18.21 -4.23
C LEU A 46 -9.82 -19.40 -4.10
N GLN A 47 -10.17 -20.08 -5.20
CA GLN A 47 -11.02 -21.28 -5.18
C GLN A 47 -10.42 -22.42 -4.33
N ALA A 48 -9.09 -22.59 -4.32
CA ALA A 48 -8.43 -23.60 -3.51
C ALA A 48 -8.42 -23.22 -2.02
N ALA A 49 -8.19 -21.93 -1.72
CA ALA A 49 -8.20 -21.40 -0.37
C ALA A 49 -9.59 -21.50 0.26
N LEU A 50 -10.64 -21.08 -0.45
CA LEU A 50 -12.01 -21.17 0.03
C LEU A 50 -12.45 -22.60 0.35
N ARG A 51 -12.11 -23.56 -0.52
CA ARG A 51 -12.43 -24.98 -0.30
C ARG A 51 -11.69 -25.59 0.88
N SER A 52 -10.43 -25.23 1.09
CA SER A 52 -9.59 -25.85 2.12
C SER A 52 -9.67 -25.14 3.48
N ILE A 53 -9.88 -23.83 3.49
CA ILE A 53 -9.90 -22.99 4.69
C ILE A 53 -11.33 -22.82 5.22
N GLN A 54 -12.32 -22.79 4.32
CA GLN A 54 -13.72 -22.56 4.65
C GLN A 54 -13.95 -21.35 5.58
N PRO A 55 -13.50 -20.13 5.22
CA PRO A 55 -13.66 -18.96 6.07
C PRO A 55 -15.12 -18.48 6.12
N THR A 56 -15.48 -17.74 7.18
CA THR A 56 -16.78 -17.04 7.28
C THR A 56 -16.71 -15.60 6.76
N TYR A 57 -15.51 -15.02 6.73
CA TYR A 57 -15.23 -13.68 6.22
C TYR A 57 -14.05 -13.70 5.25
N LEU A 58 -14.09 -12.87 4.20
CA LEU A 58 -13.02 -12.75 3.21
C LEU A 58 -12.73 -11.28 2.92
N ALA A 59 -11.46 -10.91 3.02
CA ALA A 59 -10.93 -9.64 2.56
C ALA A 59 -9.87 -9.89 1.48
N VAL A 60 -9.92 -9.10 0.40
CA VAL A 60 -8.83 -9.04 -0.59
C VAL A 60 -8.33 -7.61 -0.63
N VAL A 61 -7.11 -7.40 -0.12
CA VAL A 61 -6.50 -6.07 -0.01
C VAL A 61 -5.59 -5.80 -1.21
N PHE A 62 -5.60 -4.56 -1.69
CA PHE A 62 -4.79 -4.11 -2.81
C PHE A 62 -4.12 -2.77 -2.48
N ASP A 63 -2.94 -2.55 -3.04
CA ASP A 63 -2.35 -1.21 -3.03
C ASP A 63 -3.22 -0.30 -3.89
N ALA A 64 -3.55 0.87 -3.36
CA ALA A 64 -4.17 1.91 -4.16
C ALA A 64 -3.18 2.48 -5.19
N ARG A 65 -3.71 3.07 -6.25
CA ARG A 65 -2.89 3.88 -7.17
C ARG A 65 -2.51 5.18 -6.47
N GLY A 66 -1.30 5.66 -6.75
CA GLY A 66 -0.79 6.93 -6.23
C GLY A 66 0.28 6.76 -5.15
N PRO A 67 0.79 7.88 -4.61
CA PRO A 67 1.77 7.86 -3.53
C PRO A 67 1.13 7.42 -2.20
N THR A 68 1.97 6.91 -1.31
CA THR A 68 1.61 6.57 0.08
C THR A 68 2.26 7.56 1.04
N PHE A 69 1.87 7.54 2.31
CA PHE A 69 2.56 8.35 3.32
C PHE A 69 4.06 8.01 3.38
N ARG A 70 4.43 6.74 3.15
CA ARG A 70 5.83 6.30 3.04
C ARG A 70 6.55 6.96 1.87
N SER A 71 5.88 7.09 0.72
CA SER A 71 6.43 7.79 -0.44
C SER A 71 6.76 9.25 -0.09
N VAL A 72 5.89 9.94 0.66
CA VAL A 72 6.10 11.33 1.10
C VAL A 72 7.25 11.43 2.11
N ILE A 73 7.32 10.56 3.12
CA ILE A 73 8.45 10.54 4.07
C ILE A 73 9.77 10.28 3.34
N SER A 74 9.76 9.42 2.32
CA SER A 74 10.96 9.04 1.58
C SER A 74 11.59 10.17 0.78
N LEU A 75 10.88 11.28 0.57
CA LEU A 75 11.44 12.52 0.01
C LEU A 75 12.52 13.10 0.92
N LEU A 76 12.51 12.78 2.23
CA LEU A 76 13.55 13.17 3.19
C LEU A 76 14.65 12.11 3.36
N ASP A 77 14.66 11.00 2.60
CA ASP A 77 15.69 9.97 2.71
C ASP A 77 17.07 10.55 2.33
N PRO A 78 18.04 10.58 3.25
CA PRO A 78 19.35 11.15 2.99
C PRO A 78 20.15 10.47 1.88
N ARG A 79 19.85 9.19 1.57
CA ARG A 79 20.57 8.40 0.58
C ARG A 79 19.97 8.54 -0.82
N GLY A 80 18.64 8.63 -0.91
CA GLY A 80 17.92 8.85 -2.16
C GLY A 80 18.29 10.20 -2.79
N LEU A 81 18.38 11.23 -1.94
CA LEU A 81 18.77 12.57 -2.35
C LEU A 81 20.25 12.65 -2.74
N ALA A 82 21.15 11.91 -2.08
CA ALA A 82 22.55 11.83 -2.48
C ALA A 82 22.75 11.12 -3.83
N ALA A 83 21.93 10.11 -4.15
CA ALA A 83 21.96 9.42 -5.44
C ALA A 83 21.37 10.28 -6.58
N ALA A 84 20.24 10.97 -6.34
CA ALA A 84 19.64 11.93 -7.27
C ALA A 84 20.57 13.14 -7.52
N ALA A 85 21.27 13.58 -6.49
CA ALA A 85 22.27 14.65 -6.53
C ALA A 85 23.52 14.30 -7.36
N ALA A 86 23.90 13.03 -7.45
CA ALA A 86 24.99 12.63 -8.34
C ALA A 86 24.63 12.76 -9.84
N ALA A 87 23.34 12.89 -10.18
CA ALA A 87 22.84 12.80 -11.55
C ALA A 87 22.44 14.14 -12.19
N THR A 88 22.35 15.26 -11.46
CA THR A 88 21.85 16.55 -11.98
C THR A 88 22.48 17.78 -11.30
N SER A 89 22.28 18.98 -11.87
CA SER A 89 22.73 20.26 -11.26
C SER A 89 21.89 20.73 -10.07
N ALA A 90 20.74 20.09 -9.79
CA ALA A 90 19.86 20.34 -8.63
C ALA A 90 20.29 19.60 -7.35
N ALA A 91 21.53 19.10 -7.33
CA ALA A 91 22.11 18.21 -6.33
C ALA A 91 22.25 18.75 -4.91
N ARG A 92 22.69 20.01 -4.82
CA ARG A 92 23.08 20.63 -3.54
C ARG A 92 21.91 20.84 -2.57
N PRO A 93 20.77 21.41 -2.98
CA PRO A 93 19.66 21.71 -2.08
C PRO A 93 19.01 20.45 -1.50
N ALA A 94 18.77 19.44 -2.35
CA ALA A 94 18.30 18.11 -1.96
C ALA A 94 19.21 17.45 -0.91
N SER A 95 20.52 17.43 -1.17
CA SER A 95 21.50 16.86 -0.23
C SER A 95 21.59 17.62 1.10
N ALA A 96 21.38 18.95 1.08
CA ALA A 96 21.39 19.78 2.28
C ALA A 96 20.14 19.51 3.14
N ALA A 97 18.97 19.36 2.52
CA ALA A 97 17.74 19.07 3.23
C ALA A 97 17.75 17.70 3.91
N ALA A 98 18.24 16.68 3.19
CA ALA A 98 18.56 15.37 3.73
C ALA A 98 19.49 15.43 4.94
N ALA A 99 20.60 16.16 4.82
CA ALA A 99 21.59 16.30 5.89
C ALA A 99 21.01 17.01 7.11
N ALA A 100 20.20 18.06 6.89
CA ALA A 100 19.51 18.80 7.93
C ALA A 100 18.47 17.93 8.65
N ALA A 101 17.64 17.19 7.91
CA ALA A 101 16.70 16.23 8.50
C ALA A 101 17.42 15.17 9.35
N GLY A 102 18.52 14.62 8.83
CA GLY A 102 19.35 13.67 9.58
C GLY A 102 19.94 14.26 10.87
N GLU A 103 20.33 15.54 10.87
CA GLU A 103 20.81 16.24 12.06
C GLU A 103 19.68 16.55 13.05
N LEU A 104 18.51 16.96 12.59
CA LEU A 104 17.33 17.16 13.45
C LEU A 104 16.92 15.87 14.15
N VAL A 105 17.00 14.73 13.47
CA VAL A 105 16.76 13.41 14.08
C VAL A 105 17.79 13.13 15.18
N ARG A 106 19.09 13.37 14.93
CA ARG A 106 20.13 13.20 15.97
C ARG A 106 19.92 14.10 17.18
N GLN A 107 19.41 15.31 16.95
CA GLN A 107 19.07 16.28 18.01
C GLN A 107 17.72 15.98 18.70
N GLY A 108 16.97 14.97 18.24
CA GLY A 108 15.64 14.64 18.76
C GLY A 108 14.56 15.68 18.41
N LYS A 109 14.80 16.53 17.40
CA LYS A 109 13.87 17.56 16.91
C LYS A 109 12.96 17.08 15.78
N LEU A 110 13.32 15.98 15.14
CA LEU A 110 12.49 15.31 14.13
C LEU A 110 12.34 13.84 14.53
N ASP A 111 11.10 13.38 14.60
CA ASP A 111 10.74 11.98 14.84
C ASP A 111 9.94 11.48 13.63
N TRP A 112 10.42 10.40 13.01
CA TRP A 112 9.81 9.83 11.81
C TRP A 112 8.42 9.25 12.07
N GLN A 113 8.20 8.67 13.25
CA GLN A 113 6.92 8.07 13.63
C GLN A 113 5.88 9.15 13.93
N GLU A 114 6.28 10.26 14.55
CA GLU A 114 5.43 11.43 14.71
C GLU A 114 5.09 12.06 13.34
N LEU A 115 6.07 12.22 12.46
CA LEU A 115 5.83 12.71 11.09
C LEU A 115 4.87 11.79 10.31
N ALA A 116 5.05 10.48 10.41
CA ALA A 116 4.15 9.51 9.81
C ALA A 116 2.73 9.64 10.37
N SER A 117 2.60 9.79 11.69
CA SER A 117 1.31 9.99 12.34
C SER A 117 0.64 11.27 11.83
N ARG A 118 1.35 12.40 11.74
CA ARG A 118 0.83 13.65 11.17
C ARG A 118 0.36 13.50 9.73
N LEU A 119 1.16 12.83 8.88
CA LEU A 119 0.78 12.54 7.50
C LEU A 119 -0.50 11.71 7.42
N LEU A 120 -0.63 10.68 8.26
CA LEU A 120 -1.83 9.85 8.33
C LEU A 120 -3.06 10.63 8.83
N HIS A 121 -2.88 11.66 9.66
CA HIS A 121 -3.96 12.56 10.08
C HIS A 121 -4.41 13.54 8.99
N LEU A 122 -3.63 13.69 7.91
CA LEU A 122 -4.09 14.39 6.72
C LEU A 122 -5.00 13.50 5.85
N GLU A 123 -5.01 12.18 6.04
CA GLU A 123 -5.81 11.24 5.22
C GLU A 123 -7.33 11.46 5.29
N PRO A 124 -7.97 11.69 6.46
CA PRO A 124 -9.42 11.90 6.52
C PRO A 124 -9.87 13.13 5.73
N VAL A 125 -9.05 14.18 5.78
CA VAL A 125 -9.26 15.40 4.99
C VAL A 125 -9.25 15.07 3.49
N LEU A 126 -8.39 14.15 3.06
CA LEU A 126 -8.30 13.68 1.68
C LEU A 126 -9.48 12.77 1.30
N ALA A 127 -9.92 11.93 2.23
CA ALA A 127 -11.03 10.99 2.04
C ALA A 127 -12.40 11.67 2.01
N ASP A 128 -12.63 12.70 2.83
CA ASP A 128 -13.87 13.48 2.81
C ASP A 128 -13.99 14.29 1.50
N MET A 129 -12.87 14.80 1.01
CA MET A 129 -12.81 15.48 -0.29
C MET A 129 -13.01 14.51 -1.46
N HIS A 130 -12.60 13.24 -1.32
CA HIS A 130 -12.98 12.18 -2.26
C HIS A 130 -14.46 11.91 -2.30
N ALA A 131 -15.07 11.75 -1.13
CA ALA A 131 -16.50 11.48 -1.04
C ALA A 131 -17.31 12.63 -1.64
N ALA A 132 -16.92 13.89 -1.37
CA ALA A 132 -17.53 15.08 -1.95
C ALA A 132 -17.36 15.16 -3.48
N ALA A 133 -16.14 14.90 -3.99
CA ALA A 133 -15.86 14.93 -5.42
C ALA A 133 -16.52 13.78 -6.20
N ALA A 134 -16.58 12.58 -5.62
CA ALA A 134 -17.27 11.43 -6.21
C ALA A 134 -18.79 11.64 -6.24
N ALA A 135 -19.37 12.28 -5.22
CA ALA A 135 -20.78 12.65 -5.21
C ALA A 135 -21.11 13.71 -6.28
N GLU A 136 -20.22 14.67 -6.52
CA GLU A 136 -20.35 15.68 -7.58
C GLU A 136 -20.19 15.08 -8.99
N ALA A 137 -19.27 14.13 -9.17
CA ALA A 137 -19.12 13.36 -10.40
C ALA A 137 -20.35 12.46 -10.69
N ALA A 138 -20.92 11.83 -9.65
CA ALA A 138 -22.16 11.05 -9.77
C ALA A 138 -23.41 11.92 -10.03
N ALA A 139 -23.39 13.19 -9.64
CA ALA A 139 -24.46 14.16 -9.92
C ALA A 139 -24.42 14.72 -11.36
N THR A 140 -23.34 14.48 -12.09
CA THR A 140 -23.25 14.80 -13.52
C THR A 140 -23.71 13.57 -14.30
N PRO A 141 -24.84 13.60 -15.05
CA PRO A 141 -25.33 12.42 -15.73
C PRO A 141 -24.41 12.06 -16.89
N VAL A 142 -23.43 11.20 -16.63
CA VAL A 142 -22.78 10.43 -17.70
C VAL A 142 -23.79 9.36 -18.11
N SER A 143 -24.55 9.69 -19.15
CA SER A 143 -25.40 8.74 -19.85
C SER A 143 -24.53 7.56 -20.31
N TYR A 144 -24.65 6.42 -19.65
CA TYR A 144 -24.21 5.16 -20.22
C TYR A 144 -25.10 4.89 -21.43
N LEU A 145 -24.59 5.18 -22.62
CA LEU A 145 -25.14 4.63 -23.84
C LEU A 145 -25.00 3.10 -23.74
N HIS A 146 -26.10 2.45 -23.41
CA HIS A 146 -26.31 1.04 -23.72
C HIS A 146 -26.07 0.88 -25.23
N HIS A 147 -24.90 0.37 -25.62
CA HIS A 147 -24.67 -0.09 -26.98
C HIS A 147 -24.43 -1.60 -26.93
N SER A 148 -25.50 -2.32 -27.23
CA SER A 148 -25.40 -3.66 -27.81
C SER A 148 -24.56 -3.60 -29.09
N GLY A 149 -23.37 -4.19 -29.08
CA GLY A 149 -22.65 -4.54 -30.31
C GLY A 149 -21.19 -4.10 -30.40
N SER A 150 -20.31 -5.09 -30.58
CA SER A 150 -18.94 -5.07 -31.11
C SER A 150 -17.84 -4.29 -30.37
N PHE A 151 -16.81 -5.04 -29.96
CA PHE A 151 -15.46 -4.55 -29.67
C PHE A 151 -14.88 -3.87 -30.92
N LEU A 152 -14.45 -2.62 -30.79
CA LEU A 152 -13.55 -1.98 -31.76
C LEU A 152 -12.09 -2.19 -31.33
N PRO A 153 -11.15 -2.35 -32.28
CA PRO A 153 -9.71 -2.47 -31.99
C PRO A 153 -9.14 -1.11 -31.51
N PRO A 154 -7.93 -1.09 -30.93
CA PRO A 154 -7.39 0.12 -30.31
C PRO A 154 -7.10 1.16 -31.39
N SER A 155 -7.79 2.30 -31.33
CA SER A 155 -7.49 3.48 -32.14
C SER A 155 -6.79 4.53 -31.28
N ALA A 156 -5.72 5.08 -31.85
CA ALA A 156 -4.86 6.18 -31.44
C ALA A 156 -5.25 6.99 -30.19
N ALA A 157 -4.28 7.08 -29.27
CA ALA A 157 -4.24 7.94 -28.09
C ALA A 157 -4.82 9.34 -28.35
N ALA A 158 -5.94 9.63 -27.69
CA ALA A 158 -6.34 11.00 -27.42
C ALA A 158 -5.47 11.54 -26.26
N ALA A 159 -4.86 12.71 -26.46
CA ALA A 159 -4.08 13.38 -25.44
C ALA A 159 -4.93 13.64 -24.18
N PRO A 160 -4.35 13.51 -22.96
CA PRO A 160 -5.06 13.83 -21.73
C PRO A 160 -5.43 15.31 -21.69
N PRO A 161 -6.57 15.70 -21.10
CA PRO A 161 -6.92 17.10 -20.91
C PRO A 161 -5.89 17.78 -20.01
N SER A 162 -5.52 19.01 -20.36
CA SER A 162 -4.66 19.89 -19.56
C SER A 162 -5.31 20.18 -18.20
N PRO A 163 -4.52 20.47 -17.13
CA PRO A 163 -5.08 20.89 -15.85
C PRO A 163 -5.96 22.14 -16.05
N PRO A 164 -7.11 22.25 -15.35
CA PRO A 164 -7.93 23.45 -15.44
C PRO A 164 -7.12 24.65 -14.95
N SER A 165 -7.02 25.67 -15.80
CA SER A 165 -6.51 26.98 -15.41
C SER A 165 -7.35 27.53 -14.26
N SER A 166 -6.69 27.70 -13.10
CA SER A 166 -7.05 28.53 -11.95
C SER A 166 -8.35 29.32 -12.13
N GLY A 167 -9.46 28.75 -11.68
CA GLY A 167 -10.78 29.34 -11.92
C GLY A 167 -11.84 28.90 -10.93
N LEU A 168 -11.46 28.58 -9.69
CA LEU A 168 -12.38 28.45 -8.57
C LEU A 168 -11.85 29.34 -7.46
N ALA A 169 -12.59 30.41 -7.17
CA ALA A 169 -12.32 31.31 -6.06
C ALA A 169 -12.60 30.57 -4.74
N ALA A 170 -11.64 29.76 -4.30
CA ALA A 170 -11.57 29.26 -2.93
C ALA A 170 -10.93 30.34 -2.06
N SER A 171 -11.47 30.55 -0.87
CA SER A 171 -10.92 31.42 0.18
C SER A 171 -9.40 31.28 0.28
N GLY A 172 -8.67 32.38 0.11
CA GLY A 172 -7.22 32.44 -0.07
C GLY A 172 -6.37 32.15 1.16
N THR A 173 -6.54 30.98 1.78
CA THR A 173 -5.58 30.42 2.74
C THR A 173 -4.67 29.41 2.03
N ALA A 174 -3.38 29.37 2.42
CA ALA A 174 -2.42 28.38 1.90
C ALA A 174 -2.91 26.93 2.11
N GLU A 175 -3.66 26.71 3.19
CA GLU A 175 -4.34 25.45 3.51
C GLU A 175 -5.39 25.09 2.45
N GLY A 176 -6.21 26.06 2.00
CA GLY A 176 -7.23 25.84 0.97
C GLY A 176 -6.66 25.53 -0.43
N GLN A 177 -5.49 26.09 -0.75
CA GLN A 177 -4.77 25.76 -1.99
C GLN A 177 -4.17 24.35 -1.93
N LEU A 178 -3.50 24.02 -0.84
CA LEU A 178 -2.96 22.69 -0.56
C LEU A 178 -4.07 21.62 -0.60
N LEU A 179 -5.19 21.88 0.06
CA LEU A 179 -6.41 21.05 0.05
C LEU A 179 -6.92 20.79 -1.38
N SER A 180 -6.90 21.82 -2.24
CA SER A 180 -7.35 21.71 -3.64
C SER A 180 -6.41 20.86 -4.50
N GLN A 181 -5.10 20.98 -4.30
CA GLN A 181 -4.07 20.16 -4.98
C GLN A 181 -4.13 18.70 -4.52
N LEU A 182 -4.28 18.51 -3.21
CA LEU A 182 -4.48 17.23 -2.55
C LEU A 182 -5.74 16.47 -2.98
N THR A 183 -6.83 17.19 -3.26
CA THR A 183 -8.09 16.63 -3.79
C THR A 183 -7.92 16.06 -5.19
N TRP A 184 -7.05 16.65 -6.01
CA TRP A 184 -6.81 16.19 -7.38
C TRP A 184 -5.96 14.91 -7.41
N LEU A 185 -4.90 14.86 -6.60
CA LEU A 185 -3.98 13.72 -6.45
C LEU A 185 -4.67 12.36 -6.32
N ALA A 186 -5.79 12.37 -5.63
CA ALA A 186 -6.36 11.15 -5.11
C ALA A 186 -7.61 10.70 -5.94
N ARG A 187 -8.05 11.48 -6.95
CA ARG A 187 -9.29 11.27 -7.74
C ARG A 187 -9.39 10.01 -8.61
N GLY A 188 -8.39 9.14 -8.65
CA GLY A 188 -8.45 7.77 -9.20
C GLY A 188 -8.79 7.55 -10.69
N GLU A 189 -9.52 8.45 -11.34
CA GLU A 189 -10.03 8.32 -12.71
C GLU A 189 -9.09 9.02 -13.71
N GLY A 190 -8.46 8.24 -14.61
CA GLY A 190 -7.53 8.76 -15.62
C GLY A 190 -6.14 9.19 -15.11
N VAL A 191 -5.78 8.78 -13.89
CA VAL A 191 -4.70 9.35 -13.07
C VAL A 191 -3.28 9.11 -13.59
N ARG A 192 -2.56 10.21 -13.87
CA ARG A 192 -1.10 10.27 -13.77
C ARG A 192 -0.71 10.13 -12.31
N GLN A 193 0.38 9.41 -12.00
CA GLN A 193 0.99 9.38 -10.67
C GLN A 193 1.01 10.80 -10.07
N GLY A 194 0.69 10.91 -8.79
CA GLY A 194 0.83 12.18 -8.09
C GLY A 194 2.18 12.80 -8.38
N THR A 195 2.16 14.06 -8.81
CA THR A 195 3.39 14.75 -9.18
C THR A 195 4.25 14.89 -7.92
N ALA A 196 5.57 14.88 -8.10
CA ALA A 196 6.46 15.08 -6.97
C ALA A 196 6.33 16.51 -6.37
N GLU A 197 5.65 17.44 -7.05
CA GLU A 197 5.29 18.76 -6.53
C GLU A 197 4.28 18.61 -5.39
N GLU A 198 3.21 17.86 -5.63
CA GLU A 198 2.12 17.69 -4.68
C GLU A 198 2.57 16.89 -3.45
N MET A 199 3.44 15.89 -3.66
CA MET A 199 4.04 15.17 -2.52
C MET A 199 4.90 16.08 -1.63
N LEU A 200 5.63 17.04 -2.24
CA LEU A 200 6.43 18.01 -1.50
C LEU A 200 5.54 18.98 -0.71
N GLU A 201 4.44 19.44 -1.28
CA GLU A 201 3.50 20.31 -0.59
C GLU A 201 2.93 19.65 0.66
N VAL A 202 2.54 18.38 0.57
CA VAL A 202 2.08 17.58 1.73
C VAL A 202 3.17 17.46 2.79
N LEU A 203 4.40 17.19 2.37
CA LEU A 203 5.53 17.09 3.28
C LEU A 203 5.76 18.41 4.03
N LEU A 204 5.79 19.53 3.32
CA LEU A 204 5.99 20.86 3.90
C LEU A 204 4.90 21.19 4.92
N ALA A 205 3.64 20.89 4.58
CA ALA A 205 2.52 21.07 5.50
C ALA A 205 2.66 20.22 6.76
N SER A 206 3.14 18.98 6.64
CA SER A 206 3.29 18.04 7.76
C SER A 206 4.45 18.37 8.69
N LEU A 207 5.53 18.95 8.14
CA LEU A 207 6.67 19.44 8.92
C LEU A 207 6.32 20.69 9.74
N GLY A 208 5.47 21.55 9.18
CA GLY A 208 5.24 22.90 9.69
C GLY A 208 6.36 23.88 9.31
N PRO A 209 6.12 25.20 9.40
CA PRO A 209 7.00 26.22 8.84
C PRO A 209 8.40 26.23 9.46
N GLU A 210 8.53 26.09 10.77
CA GLU A 210 9.83 26.11 11.47
C GLU A 210 10.73 24.93 11.08
N LEU A 211 10.17 23.72 10.99
CA LEU A 211 10.94 22.54 10.56
C LEU A 211 11.21 22.55 9.05
N ALA A 212 10.27 23.05 8.24
CA ALA A 212 10.48 23.23 6.81
C ALA A 212 11.63 24.22 6.51
N GLU A 213 11.75 25.29 7.30
CA GLU A 213 12.87 26.22 7.24
C GLU A 213 14.17 25.57 7.73
N ALA A 214 14.13 24.86 8.87
CA ALA A 214 15.31 24.20 9.44
C ALA A 214 15.88 23.10 8.52
N THR A 215 15.02 22.46 7.73
CA THR A 215 15.43 21.49 6.71
C THR A 215 15.80 22.15 5.38
N GLY A 216 15.59 23.45 5.21
CA GLY A 216 15.90 24.16 3.97
C GLY A 216 15.03 23.77 2.77
N LEU A 217 14.00 22.92 2.95
CA LEU A 217 13.13 22.49 1.85
C LEU A 217 12.33 23.64 1.25
N ALA A 218 11.91 24.60 2.08
CA ALA A 218 11.14 25.77 1.62
C ALA A 218 11.95 26.75 0.77
N THR A 219 13.29 26.73 0.89
CA THR A 219 14.21 27.67 0.22
C THR A 219 15.07 27.00 -0.86
N ALA A 220 15.02 25.67 -0.96
CA ALA A 220 15.91 24.84 -1.76
C ALA A 220 15.64 24.86 -3.27
N PHE A 221 14.47 25.32 -3.72
CA PHE A 221 14.04 25.13 -5.11
C PHE A 221 13.36 26.37 -5.69
N ASP A 222 13.88 26.86 -6.83
CA ASP A 222 13.38 28.06 -7.52
C ASP A 222 11.95 27.89 -8.07
N THR A 223 11.53 26.65 -8.32
CA THR A 223 10.14 26.28 -8.66
C THR A 223 9.78 24.93 -8.07
N ALA A 224 8.49 24.70 -7.81
CA ALA A 224 7.98 23.40 -7.36
C ALA A 224 8.40 22.26 -8.31
N ALA A 225 8.39 22.50 -9.62
CA ALA A 225 8.80 21.53 -10.64
C ALA A 225 10.27 21.08 -10.52
N ALA A 226 11.18 22.01 -10.21
CA ALA A 226 12.59 21.69 -9.98
C ALA A 226 12.78 20.91 -8.67
N ALA A 227 11.99 21.23 -7.64
CA ALA A 227 11.94 20.51 -6.36
C ALA A 227 11.49 19.07 -6.54
N ALA A 228 10.38 18.90 -7.24
CA ALA A 228 9.74 17.63 -7.54
C ALA A 228 10.67 16.66 -8.27
N ALA A 229 11.38 17.14 -9.30
CA ALA A 229 12.31 16.31 -10.05
C ALA A 229 13.53 15.85 -9.23
N ALA A 230 13.98 16.66 -8.25
CA ALA A 230 15.14 16.36 -7.42
C ALA A 230 14.81 15.50 -6.18
N LEU A 231 13.57 15.57 -5.68
CA LEU A 231 13.13 14.92 -4.44
C LEU A 231 12.52 13.53 -4.65
N ALA A 232 12.60 12.95 -5.86
CA ALA A 232 11.93 11.70 -6.22
C ALA A 232 11.98 10.62 -5.11
N PRO A 233 10.85 9.95 -4.77
CA PRO A 233 10.78 8.96 -3.70
C PRO A 233 11.84 7.88 -3.82
N SER A 234 12.60 7.69 -2.75
CA SER A 234 13.62 6.64 -2.65
C SER A 234 13.03 5.27 -2.27
N TYR A 235 11.90 5.30 -1.57
CA TYR A 235 11.19 4.10 -1.16
C TYR A 235 10.56 3.40 -2.37
N LYS A 236 10.85 2.10 -2.51
CA LYS A 236 10.47 1.30 -3.70
C LYS A 236 10.99 1.90 -5.03
N ALA A 237 12.03 2.74 -4.98
CA ALA A 237 12.66 3.33 -6.15
C ALA A 237 13.26 2.24 -7.05
N GLY A 238 12.80 2.17 -8.30
CA GLY A 238 13.22 1.14 -9.26
C GLY A 238 12.22 -0.01 -9.43
N ARG A 239 11.10 -0.03 -8.69
CA ARG A 239 9.95 -0.87 -9.09
C ARG A 239 9.38 -0.33 -10.41
N THR A 240 9.62 -1.04 -11.51
CA THR A 240 9.07 -0.69 -12.82
C THR A 240 7.57 -0.95 -12.88
N SER A 241 6.82 -0.05 -13.53
CA SER A 241 5.42 -0.31 -13.88
C SER A 241 5.31 -1.62 -14.65
N LYS A 242 4.32 -2.45 -14.28
CA LYS A 242 4.11 -3.79 -14.87
C LYS A 242 3.42 -3.73 -16.25
N GLY A 243 3.33 -2.54 -16.82
CA GLY A 243 2.73 -2.27 -18.13
C GLY A 243 1.20 -2.29 -18.10
N GLU A 244 0.59 -1.79 -19.16
CA GLU A 244 -0.87 -1.67 -19.28
C GLU A 244 -1.58 -3.02 -19.20
N VAL A 245 -0.95 -4.08 -19.73
CA VAL A 245 -1.49 -5.44 -19.74
C VAL A 245 -1.76 -5.96 -18.32
N PHE A 246 -0.82 -5.76 -17.40
CA PHE A 246 -0.98 -6.19 -15.99
C PHE A 246 -2.16 -5.46 -15.34
N TYR A 247 -2.24 -4.14 -15.50
CA TYR A 247 -3.28 -3.34 -14.85
C TYR A 247 -4.66 -3.54 -15.48
N ALA A 248 -4.75 -3.79 -16.79
CA ALA A 248 -6.00 -4.16 -17.44
C ALA A 248 -6.55 -5.49 -16.89
N ASP A 249 -5.68 -6.48 -16.69
CA ASP A 249 -6.04 -7.76 -16.10
C ASP A 249 -6.38 -7.64 -14.61
N LEU A 250 -5.65 -6.81 -13.86
CA LEU A 250 -5.97 -6.50 -12.46
C LEU A 250 -7.38 -5.90 -12.32
N SER A 251 -7.78 -5.02 -13.24
CA SER A 251 -9.16 -4.49 -13.28
C SER A 251 -10.20 -5.59 -13.54
N ASN A 252 -9.90 -6.56 -14.41
CA ASN A 252 -10.77 -7.71 -14.63
C ASN A 252 -10.96 -8.54 -13.34
N LEU A 253 -9.87 -8.80 -12.62
CA LEU A 253 -9.91 -9.47 -11.33
C LEU A 253 -10.76 -8.71 -10.31
N GLN A 254 -10.53 -7.41 -10.15
CA GLN A 254 -11.27 -6.57 -9.21
C GLN A 254 -12.77 -6.52 -9.51
N ARG A 255 -13.14 -6.45 -10.81
CA ARG A 255 -14.54 -6.56 -11.25
C ARG A 255 -15.13 -7.92 -10.86
N LEU A 256 -14.40 -9.01 -11.10
CA LEU A 256 -14.88 -10.36 -10.79
C LEU A 256 -15.07 -10.58 -9.29
N LEU A 257 -14.15 -10.07 -8.45
CA LEU A 257 -14.27 -10.09 -6.99
C LEU A 257 -15.51 -9.32 -6.52
N GLY A 258 -15.81 -8.17 -7.11
CA GLY A 258 -17.04 -7.41 -6.83
C GLY A 258 -18.31 -8.21 -7.15
N LEU A 259 -18.34 -8.93 -8.28
CA LEU A 259 -19.46 -9.82 -8.63
C LEU A 259 -19.61 -10.99 -7.66
N MET A 260 -18.53 -11.43 -7.02
CA MET A 260 -18.54 -12.46 -5.98
C MET A 260 -18.94 -11.93 -4.59
N SER A 261 -19.41 -10.68 -4.51
CA SER A 261 -19.72 -10.00 -3.23
C SER A 261 -18.51 -9.90 -2.30
N VAL A 262 -17.29 -9.86 -2.87
CA VAL A 262 -16.02 -9.65 -2.16
C VAL A 262 -15.37 -8.41 -2.76
N PRO A 263 -15.84 -7.20 -2.43
CA PRO A 263 -15.31 -5.99 -3.04
C PRO A 263 -13.80 -5.85 -2.70
N PRO A 264 -12.95 -5.48 -3.67
CA PRO A 264 -11.54 -5.24 -3.41
C PRO A 264 -11.39 -4.11 -2.39
N LEU A 265 -10.58 -4.33 -1.36
CA LEU A 265 -10.26 -3.33 -0.36
C LEU A 265 -9.02 -2.56 -0.80
N LEU A 266 -9.18 -1.27 -0.95
CA LEU A 266 -8.15 -0.33 -1.35
C LEU A 266 -8.41 0.98 -0.62
N ARG A 267 -7.34 1.59 -0.11
CA ARG A 267 -7.36 2.94 0.43
C ARG A 267 -6.20 3.70 -0.14
N PRO A 268 -6.45 4.86 -0.79
CA PRO A 268 -5.40 5.84 -1.06
C PRO A 268 -4.58 6.08 0.21
N TRP A 269 -3.33 6.49 0.05
CA TRP A 269 -2.37 6.74 1.14
C TRP A 269 -1.84 5.52 1.91
N LEU A 270 -2.58 4.42 1.93
CA LEU A 270 -2.20 3.18 2.62
C LEU A 270 -1.78 2.10 1.64
N GLU A 271 -0.96 1.18 2.13
CA GLU A 271 -0.57 -0.01 1.39
C GLU A 271 -1.48 -1.21 1.75
N ALA A 272 -1.44 -2.25 0.93
CA ALA A 272 -2.25 -3.45 1.15
C ALA A 272 -1.93 -4.12 2.51
N ASP A 273 -0.67 -4.05 2.93
CA ASP A 273 -0.19 -4.60 4.19
C ASP A 273 -0.72 -3.83 5.41
N ASP A 274 -0.81 -2.51 5.33
CA ASP A 274 -1.45 -1.67 6.33
C ASP A 274 -2.92 -2.04 6.50
N LEU A 275 -3.65 -2.20 5.39
CA LEU A 275 -5.04 -2.65 5.43
C LEU A 275 -5.15 -4.05 6.06
N ALA A 276 -4.24 -4.97 5.74
CA ALA A 276 -4.22 -6.28 6.35
C ALA A 276 -3.98 -6.20 7.86
N GLY A 277 -3.03 -5.37 8.30
CA GLY A 277 -2.72 -5.20 9.73
C GLY A 277 -3.87 -4.60 10.53
N LEU A 278 -4.55 -3.59 9.99
CA LEU A 278 -5.72 -3.00 10.63
C LEU A 278 -6.92 -3.97 10.68
N LEU A 279 -7.13 -4.77 9.63
CA LEU A 279 -8.14 -5.82 9.63
C LEU A 279 -7.84 -6.93 10.65
N VAL A 280 -6.56 -7.31 10.82
CA VAL A 280 -6.14 -8.26 11.85
C VAL A 280 -6.45 -7.70 13.23
N GLU A 281 -6.10 -6.44 13.49
CA GLU A 281 -6.38 -5.77 14.76
C GLU A 281 -7.87 -5.79 15.07
N GLN A 282 -8.72 -5.33 14.15
CA GLN A 282 -10.17 -5.34 14.30
C GLN A 282 -10.72 -6.77 14.51
N ALA A 283 -10.30 -7.73 13.69
CA ALA A 283 -10.77 -9.11 13.80
C ALA A 283 -10.42 -9.75 15.15
N VAL A 284 -9.21 -9.50 15.67
CA VAL A 284 -8.77 -9.97 16.98
C VAL A 284 -9.57 -9.31 18.10
N GLN A 285 -9.85 -8.01 18.02
CA GLN A 285 -10.73 -7.30 18.96
C GLN A 285 -12.15 -7.89 18.99
N HIS A 286 -12.63 -8.40 17.86
CA HIS A 286 -13.92 -9.11 17.75
C HIS A 286 -13.84 -10.62 18.07
N GLY A 287 -12.70 -11.13 18.53
CA GLY A 287 -12.54 -12.54 18.90
C GLY A 287 -12.56 -13.52 17.72
N MET A 288 -12.28 -13.02 16.51
CA MET A 288 -12.22 -13.84 15.29
C MET A 288 -10.84 -14.47 15.13
N ALA A 289 -10.80 -15.67 14.54
CA ALA A 289 -9.56 -16.22 14.03
C ALA A 289 -9.21 -15.54 12.70
N VAL A 290 -7.91 -15.37 12.44
CA VAL A 290 -7.42 -14.76 11.19
C VAL A 290 -6.44 -15.69 10.48
N ARG A 291 -6.56 -15.79 9.16
CA ARG A 291 -5.56 -16.40 8.27
C ARG A 291 -5.19 -15.41 7.18
N ILE A 292 -3.89 -15.31 6.90
CA ILE A 292 -3.35 -14.41 5.88
C ILE A 292 -2.76 -15.27 4.76
N LEU A 293 -3.13 -14.95 3.52
CA LEU A 293 -2.57 -15.55 2.32
C LEU A 293 -1.69 -14.53 1.59
N SER A 294 -0.41 -14.56 1.92
CA SER A 294 0.64 -13.79 1.25
C SER A 294 1.97 -14.53 1.34
N GLY A 295 2.93 -14.14 0.51
CA GLY A 295 4.35 -14.45 0.71
C GLY A 295 5.20 -13.21 0.93
N ASP A 296 4.56 -12.06 1.14
CA ASP A 296 5.23 -10.85 1.59
C ASP A 296 5.75 -11.03 3.03
N ARG A 297 7.00 -10.64 3.24
CA ARG A 297 7.66 -10.76 4.53
C ARG A 297 7.24 -9.65 5.49
N ASP A 298 6.71 -8.54 5.01
CA ASP A 298 6.19 -7.47 5.88
C ASP A 298 5.05 -7.96 6.76
N LEU A 299 4.17 -8.81 6.20
CA LEU A 299 3.06 -9.42 6.93
C LEU A 299 3.49 -10.43 7.99
N MET A 300 4.78 -10.80 8.08
CA MET A 300 5.27 -11.59 9.22
C MET A 300 5.06 -10.88 10.55
N GLN A 301 4.94 -9.55 10.56
CA GLN A 301 4.56 -8.76 11.74
C GLN A 301 3.19 -9.15 12.33
N LEU A 302 2.32 -9.75 11.52
CA LEU A 302 0.94 -10.11 11.87
C LEU A 302 0.78 -11.60 12.20
N LEU A 303 1.83 -12.39 12.07
CA LEU A 303 1.79 -13.84 12.24
C LEU A 303 2.07 -14.27 13.68
N ARG A 304 1.83 -15.56 13.96
CA ARG A 304 2.10 -16.15 15.27
C ARG A 304 3.59 -16.20 15.53
N GLU A 305 3.97 -16.00 16.78
CA GLU A 305 5.38 -15.89 17.17
C GLU A 305 6.25 -17.07 16.75
N ALA A 306 5.78 -18.31 16.96
CA ALA A 306 6.53 -19.51 16.60
C ALA A 306 6.90 -19.58 15.11
N ASP A 307 5.98 -19.17 14.23
CA ASP A 307 6.19 -19.20 12.78
C ASP A 307 7.26 -18.16 12.37
N VAL A 308 7.23 -16.98 12.97
CA VAL A 308 8.16 -15.89 12.67
C VAL A 308 9.54 -16.13 13.27
N VAL A 309 9.62 -16.61 14.51
CA VAL A 309 10.89 -16.97 15.15
C VAL A 309 11.58 -18.08 14.36
N SER A 310 10.85 -19.07 13.87
CA SER A 310 11.42 -20.11 13.02
C SER A 310 11.94 -19.57 11.68
N ALA A 311 11.32 -18.53 11.13
CA ALA A 311 11.67 -17.98 9.81
C ALA A 311 12.78 -16.92 9.88
N LEU A 312 12.74 -16.02 10.87
CA LEU A 312 13.60 -14.83 10.97
C LEU A 312 14.48 -14.80 12.23
N GLY A 313 14.21 -15.64 13.23
CA GLY A 313 14.92 -15.62 14.51
C GLY A 313 14.52 -14.49 15.45
N VAL A 314 13.45 -13.75 15.13
CA VAL A 314 12.89 -12.67 15.96
C VAL A 314 11.37 -12.85 16.10
N PRO A 315 10.75 -12.38 17.19
CA PRO A 315 9.30 -12.34 17.31
C PRO A 315 8.66 -11.33 16.32
N PRO A 316 7.37 -11.48 15.99
CA PRO A 316 6.64 -10.62 15.05
C PRO A 316 6.79 -9.12 15.36
N ALA A 317 6.71 -8.76 16.65
CA ALA A 317 6.83 -7.39 17.13
C ALA A 317 8.21 -6.74 16.83
N LEU A 318 9.23 -7.52 16.49
CA LEU A 318 10.59 -7.06 16.21
C LEU A 318 10.99 -7.20 14.73
N VAL A 319 10.06 -7.57 13.83
CA VAL A 319 10.38 -7.70 12.41
C VAL A 319 10.76 -6.35 11.80
N ALA A 320 10.06 -5.26 12.15
CA ALA A 320 10.43 -3.91 11.71
C ALA A 320 11.78 -3.47 12.29
N ASP A 321 12.06 -3.77 13.57
CA ASP A 321 13.36 -3.51 14.21
C ASP A 321 14.49 -4.31 13.56
N TYR A 322 14.22 -5.56 13.16
CA TYR A 322 15.16 -6.38 12.40
C TYR A 322 15.45 -5.76 11.02
N LYS A 323 14.41 -5.31 10.31
CA LYS A 323 14.58 -4.59 9.04
C LYS A 323 15.35 -3.27 9.22
N ALA A 324 15.15 -2.55 10.32
CA ALA A 324 15.90 -1.34 10.62
C ALA A 324 17.42 -1.56 10.80
N LEU A 325 17.81 -2.77 11.19
CA LEU A 325 19.20 -3.16 11.34
C LEU A 325 19.80 -3.72 10.06
N VAL A 326 19.07 -4.56 9.33
CA VAL A 326 19.58 -5.30 8.16
C VAL A 326 19.34 -4.56 6.84
N GLY A 327 18.32 -3.71 6.79
CA GLY A 327 17.78 -3.09 5.59
C GLY A 327 16.84 -4.01 4.81
N ASP A 328 16.20 -3.44 3.79
CA ASP A 328 15.35 -4.15 2.86
C ASP A 328 15.61 -3.70 1.42
N ALA A 329 16.28 -4.55 0.64
CA ALA A 329 16.61 -4.25 -0.74
C ALA A 329 15.37 -4.18 -1.65
N SER A 330 14.28 -4.89 -1.33
CA SER A 330 13.05 -4.90 -2.14
C SER A 330 12.34 -3.54 -2.13
N ASP A 331 12.46 -2.84 -1.01
CA ASP A 331 11.85 -1.54 -0.75
C ASP A 331 12.86 -0.38 -0.72
N CYS A 332 14.13 -0.68 -1.02
CA CYS A 332 15.24 0.26 -0.98
C CYS A 332 15.49 0.86 0.43
N LEU A 333 15.08 0.15 1.48
CA LEU A 333 15.24 0.59 2.86
C LEU A 333 16.68 0.36 3.37
N PRO A 334 17.26 1.34 4.09
CA PRO A 334 18.62 1.22 4.64
C PRO A 334 18.75 0.18 5.74
N GLY A 335 19.93 -0.43 5.81
CA GLY A 335 20.39 -1.14 6.99
C GLY A 335 21.56 -0.42 7.65
N VAL A 336 21.99 -0.96 8.79
CA VAL A 336 23.22 -0.52 9.47
C VAL A 336 24.40 -1.27 8.87
N ASN A 337 25.35 -0.51 8.30
CA ASN A 337 26.55 -1.09 7.69
C ASN A 337 27.28 -2.06 8.65
N GLY A 338 27.49 -3.29 8.21
CA GLY A 338 28.14 -4.34 9.00
C GLY A 338 27.26 -5.04 10.03
N ILE A 339 25.94 -4.80 10.03
CA ILE A 339 24.94 -5.61 10.76
C ILE A 339 24.14 -6.44 9.76
N GLY A 340 24.48 -7.73 9.67
CA GLY A 340 23.68 -8.71 8.91
C GLY A 340 22.68 -9.47 9.80
N PRO A 341 21.90 -10.40 9.22
CA PRO A 341 20.81 -11.12 9.90
C PRO A 341 21.18 -11.68 11.27
N LYS A 342 22.29 -12.44 11.37
CA LYS A 342 22.72 -13.07 12.63
C LYS A 342 23.05 -12.05 13.72
N THR A 343 23.70 -10.95 13.33
CA THR A 343 24.05 -9.88 14.27
C THR A 343 22.79 -9.14 14.71
N ALA A 344 21.85 -8.87 13.80
CA ALA A 344 20.59 -8.21 14.14
C ALA A 344 19.78 -9.04 15.15
N VAL A 345 19.61 -10.34 14.90
CA VAL A 345 18.96 -11.27 15.83
C VAL A 345 19.64 -11.24 17.21
N SER A 346 20.98 -11.34 17.25
CA SER A 346 21.72 -11.31 18.52
C SER A 346 21.57 -9.99 19.27
N LEU A 347 21.57 -8.86 18.56
CA LEU A 347 21.38 -7.54 19.20
C LEU A 347 19.96 -7.38 19.73
N LEU A 348 18.95 -7.79 18.97
CA LEU A 348 17.55 -7.71 19.39
C LEU A 348 17.26 -8.64 20.58
N ALA A 349 17.83 -9.84 20.58
CA ALA A 349 17.73 -10.74 21.72
C ALA A 349 18.36 -10.16 23.01
N SER A 350 19.50 -9.46 22.88
CA SER A 350 20.20 -8.89 24.03
C SER A 350 19.60 -7.58 24.55
N TYR A 351 19.03 -6.75 23.67
CA TYR A 351 18.63 -5.38 23.99
C TYR A 351 17.14 -5.11 23.80
N GLY A 352 16.37 -6.11 23.40
CA GLY A 352 14.91 -6.06 23.24
C GLY A 352 14.47 -5.48 21.89
N ASN A 353 14.82 -4.24 21.57
CA ASN A 353 14.39 -3.55 20.34
C ASN A 353 15.42 -2.51 19.87
N LEU A 354 15.15 -1.83 18.77
CA LEU A 354 16.06 -0.82 18.20
C LEU A 354 16.37 0.29 19.21
N ALA A 355 15.37 0.78 19.95
CA ALA A 355 15.56 1.80 20.97
C ALA A 355 16.46 1.31 22.13
N GLY A 356 16.30 0.06 22.55
CA GLY A 356 17.17 -0.58 23.54
C GLY A 356 18.61 -0.72 23.06
N ILE A 357 18.82 -1.08 21.80
CA ILE A 357 20.14 -1.13 21.16
C ILE A 357 20.80 0.26 21.20
N TYR A 358 20.07 1.32 20.86
CA TYR A 358 20.60 2.68 20.88
C TYR A 358 20.87 3.20 22.29
N ARG A 359 20.07 2.81 23.29
CA ARG A 359 20.35 3.13 24.70
C ARG A 359 21.66 2.51 25.18
N ALA A 360 21.97 1.29 24.73
CA ALA A 360 23.19 0.57 25.09
C ALA A 360 24.38 0.82 24.15
N VAL A 361 24.25 1.69 23.13
CA VAL A 361 25.27 1.87 22.07
C VAL A 361 26.63 2.28 22.64
N GLY A 362 26.65 3.02 23.75
CA GLY A 362 27.86 3.44 24.46
C GLY A 362 28.70 2.29 25.00
N GLU A 363 28.09 1.15 25.29
CA GLU A 363 28.75 -0.03 25.87
C GLU A 363 29.32 -0.99 24.80
N MET A 364 28.97 -0.76 23.54
CA MET A 364 29.37 -1.65 22.44
C MET A 364 30.81 -1.42 21.99
N THR A 365 31.35 -2.39 21.23
CA THR A 365 32.70 -2.27 20.63
C THR A 365 32.82 -1.00 19.79
N PRO A 366 34.01 -0.36 19.69
CA PRO A 366 34.19 0.89 18.97
C PRO A 366 33.64 0.86 17.54
N LYS A 367 33.88 -0.25 16.82
CA LYS A 367 33.36 -0.46 15.46
C LYS A 367 31.83 -0.52 15.41
N ARG A 368 31.20 -1.25 16.33
CA ARG A 368 29.73 -1.40 16.36
C ARG A 368 29.05 -0.10 16.77
N ARG A 369 29.61 0.57 17.79
CA ARG A 369 29.15 1.89 18.25
C ARG A 369 29.16 2.91 17.11
N ALA A 370 30.28 3.04 16.41
CA ALA A 370 30.42 3.97 15.29
C ALA A 370 29.40 3.67 14.17
N ALA A 371 29.23 2.39 13.81
CA ALA A 371 28.27 1.99 12.80
C ALA A 371 26.82 2.36 13.19
N LEU A 372 26.38 2.00 14.40
CA LEU A 372 25.03 2.32 14.87
C LEU A 372 24.79 3.82 14.99
N GLN A 373 25.72 4.58 15.58
CA GLN A 373 25.60 6.03 15.74
C GLN A 373 25.48 6.74 14.38
N SER A 374 26.30 6.34 13.40
CA SER A 374 26.22 6.90 12.04
C SER A 374 24.90 6.58 11.35
N ALA A 375 24.31 5.42 11.65
CA ALA A 375 23.09 4.93 11.03
C ALA A 375 21.81 5.27 11.79
N LEU A 376 21.88 6.01 12.91
CA LEU A 376 20.70 6.32 13.75
C LEU A 376 19.53 6.90 12.93
N PRO A 377 19.69 7.97 12.15
CA PRO A 377 18.57 8.52 11.38
C PRO A 377 18.01 7.53 10.36
N ALA A 378 18.88 6.76 9.68
CA ALA A 378 18.49 5.81 8.65
C ALA A 378 17.78 4.56 9.22
N SER A 379 18.23 4.07 10.37
CA SER A 379 17.59 2.94 11.05
C SER A 379 16.21 3.31 11.59
N GLN A 380 16.03 4.51 12.16
CA GLN A 380 14.71 4.99 12.60
C GLN A 380 13.77 5.27 11.44
N TYR A 381 14.29 5.79 10.32
CA TYR A 381 13.56 5.92 9.06
C TYR A 381 13.05 4.55 8.59
N THR A 382 13.95 3.56 8.50
CA THR A 382 13.58 2.19 8.11
C THR A 382 12.57 1.57 9.05
N LEU A 383 12.75 1.75 10.36
CA LEU A 383 11.82 1.26 11.36
C LEU A 383 10.40 1.76 11.11
N THR A 384 10.27 3.05 10.79
CA THR A 384 8.99 3.71 10.55
C THR A 384 8.36 3.20 9.26
N LEU A 385 9.12 3.13 8.17
CA LEU A 385 8.60 2.72 6.87
C LEU A 385 8.33 1.21 6.79
N ALA A 386 9.09 0.36 7.49
CA ALA A 386 8.90 -1.08 7.48
C ALA A 386 7.75 -1.55 8.40
N ARG A 387 7.23 -0.67 9.26
CA ARG A 387 6.22 -1.06 10.23
C ARG A 387 4.84 -1.05 9.58
N VAL A 388 4.15 -2.19 9.70
CA VAL A 388 2.78 -2.37 9.22
C VAL A 388 1.81 -1.73 10.21
N LEU A 389 0.82 -0.97 9.73
CA LEU A 389 -0.21 -0.37 10.61
C LEU A 389 -1.03 -1.46 11.34
N GLY A 390 -1.55 -1.15 12.53
CA GLY A 390 -2.21 -2.13 13.40
C GLY A 390 -1.25 -3.04 14.18
N THR A 391 0.07 -2.82 14.07
CA THR A 391 1.09 -3.51 14.88
C THR A 391 1.59 -2.63 16.03
N PRO A 392 2.15 -3.22 17.11
CA PRO A 392 2.69 -2.44 18.22
C PRO A 392 3.73 -1.41 17.78
N GLY A 393 3.53 -0.16 18.18
CA GLY A 393 4.43 0.94 17.83
C GLY A 393 4.32 1.41 16.39
N ALA A 394 3.26 1.06 15.66
CA ALA A 394 2.93 1.69 14.39
C ALA A 394 2.57 3.18 14.58
N PRO A 395 2.74 4.04 13.55
CA PRO A 395 2.20 5.39 13.54
C PRO A 395 0.72 5.45 13.91
N ALA A 396 0.31 6.49 14.63
CA ALA A 396 -1.07 6.66 15.04
C ALA A 396 -1.95 7.03 13.83
N LEU A 397 -3.06 6.31 13.69
CA LEU A 397 -4.09 6.60 12.69
C LEU A 397 -5.24 7.40 13.31
N PRO A 398 -5.87 8.30 12.55
CA PRO A 398 -7.11 8.93 12.99
C PRO A 398 -8.23 7.89 13.12
N ALA A 399 -9.20 8.17 13.98
CA ALA A 399 -10.37 7.30 14.15
C ALA A 399 -11.20 7.25 12.86
N GLY A 400 -11.75 6.07 12.53
CA GLY A 400 -12.66 5.89 11.40
C GLY A 400 -12.01 5.67 10.03
N VAL A 401 -10.68 5.57 9.94
CA VAL A 401 -9.96 5.23 8.68
C VAL A 401 -10.46 3.89 8.11
N LEU A 402 -10.69 2.91 8.98
CA LEU A 402 -11.44 1.70 8.66
C LEU A 402 -12.71 1.69 9.50
N SER A 403 -13.86 1.54 8.83
CA SER A 403 -15.15 1.45 9.51
C SER A 403 -15.23 0.18 10.36
N GLU A 404 -15.67 0.31 11.60
CA GLU A 404 -15.95 -0.81 12.50
C GLU A 404 -17.05 -1.75 11.95
N GLU A 405 -17.90 -1.26 11.05
CA GLU A 405 -18.94 -2.07 10.40
C GLU A 405 -18.40 -2.92 9.24
N LEU A 406 -17.15 -2.72 8.82
CA LEU A 406 -16.58 -3.35 7.63
C LEU A 406 -16.61 -4.88 7.73
N LEU A 407 -16.20 -5.44 8.87
CA LEU A 407 -16.22 -6.88 9.10
C LEU A 407 -17.65 -7.43 8.98
N GLN A 408 -18.60 -6.83 9.68
CA GLN A 408 -19.96 -7.35 9.80
C GLN A 408 -20.83 -7.15 8.55
N ALA A 409 -20.68 -6.03 7.85
CA ALA A 409 -21.56 -5.64 6.75
C ALA A 409 -20.98 -5.93 5.35
N ARG A 410 -19.65 -5.96 5.19
CA ARG A 410 -19.01 -6.01 3.86
C ARG A 410 -18.13 -7.23 3.61
N LEU A 411 -17.52 -7.80 4.64
CA LEU A 411 -16.55 -8.90 4.47
C LEU A 411 -17.12 -10.27 4.78
N LYS A 412 -18.31 -10.33 5.40
CA LYS A 412 -19.01 -11.58 5.66
C LYS A 412 -19.46 -12.23 4.35
N LEU A 413 -19.10 -13.49 4.17
CA LEU A 413 -19.50 -14.26 3.00
C LEU A 413 -20.98 -14.63 3.10
N ASN A 414 -21.82 -13.99 2.28
CA ASN A 414 -23.28 -14.17 2.27
C ASN A 414 -23.79 -14.81 0.95
N GLY A 415 -22.88 -15.34 0.13
CA GLY A 415 -23.18 -15.79 -1.24
C GLY A 415 -23.15 -14.64 -2.25
N TYR A 416 -23.30 -14.99 -3.53
CA TYR A 416 -23.28 -14.06 -4.66
C TYR A 416 -24.12 -14.60 -5.84
N ASP A 417 -24.34 -13.78 -6.87
CA ASP A 417 -25.04 -14.18 -8.10
C ASP A 417 -24.16 -15.09 -8.98
N ASN A 418 -24.46 -16.39 -8.95
CA ASN A 418 -23.73 -17.40 -9.71
C ASN A 418 -23.79 -17.17 -11.23
N ASP A 419 -24.93 -16.72 -11.75
CA ASP A 419 -25.11 -16.52 -13.19
C ASP A 419 -24.28 -15.33 -13.66
N ALA A 420 -24.26 -14.24 -12.88
CA ALA A 420 -23.43 -13.07 -13.16
C ALA A 420 -21.94 -13.41 -13.14
N VAL A 421 -21.48 -14.17 -12.13
CA VAL A 421 -20.08 -14.62 -12.05
C VAL A 421 -19.73 -15.58 -13.19
N GLN A 422 -20.59 -16.55 -13.49
CA GLN A 422 -20.37 -17.50 -14.57
C GLN A 422 -20.28 -16.79 -15.92
N LYS A 423 -21.18 -15.82 -16.17
CA LYS A 423 -21.14 -14.99 -17.37
C LYS A 423 -19.81 -14.24 -17.49
N ALA A 424 -19.36 -13.57 -16.42
CA ALA A 424 -18.09 -12.85 -16.43
C ALA A 424 -16.87 -13.76 -16.65
N VAL A 425 -16.86 -14.96 -16.06
CA VAL A 425 -15.79 -15.96 -16.27
C VAL A 425 -15.77 -16.46 -17.72
N LEU A 426 -16.94 -16.65 -18.33
CA LEU A 426 -17.06 -17.07 -19.73
C LEU A 426 -16.70 -15.96 -20.72
N GLU A 427 -17.05 -14.70 -20.41
CA GLU A 427 -16.62 -13.51 -21.18
C GLU A 427 -15.10 -13.39 -21.23
N LEU A 428 -14.42 -13.76 -20.14
CA LEU A 428 -12.96 -13.82 -20.05
C LEU A 428 -12.37 -15.16 -20.56
N GLU A 429 -13.19 -16.00 -21.20
CA GLU A 429 -12.81 -17.30 -21.78
C GLU A 429 -12.14 -18.28 -20.80
N MET A 430 -12.29 -18.07 -19.49
CA MET A 430 -11.68 -18.90 -18.44
C MET A 430 -12.53 -20.17 -18.17
N ARG A 431 -12.77 -20.95 -19.22
CA ARG A 431 -13.72 -22.10 -19.20
C ARG A 431 -13.35 -23.17 -18.18
N SER A 432 -12.06 -23.39 -17.89
CA SER A 432 -11.64 -24.34 -16.86
C SER A 432 -12.06 -23.93 -15.45
N LEU A 433 -12.20 -22.62 -15.18
CA LEU A 433 -12.79 -22.11 -13.94
C LEU A 433 -14.31 -22.28 -13.97
N ALA A 434 -14.95 -22.08 -15.12
CA ALA A 434 -16.40 -22.28 -15.29
C ALA A 434 -16.80 -23.77 -15.19
N LEU A 435 -16.02 -24.71 -15.69
CA LEU A 435 -16.31 -26.16 -15.63
C LEU A 435 -16.22 -26.72 -14.19
N GLY A 436 -15.50 -26.04 -13.29
CA GLY A 436 -15.57 -26.26 -11.85
C GLY A 436 -16.78 -25.58 -11.16
N VAL A 437 -17.46 -24.68 -11.87
CA VAL A 437 -18.72 -24.01 -11.46
C VAL A 437 -19.96 -24.82 -11.92
N VAL A 438 -19.84 -25.71 -12.91
CA VAL A 438 -20.96 -26.54 -13.44
C VAL A 438 -21.38 -27.70 -12.51
N SER A 439 -20.68 -27.93 -11.41
CA SER A 439 -21.22 -28.62 -10.21
C SER A 439 -21.00 -27.79 -8.94
N GLY A 440 -20.81 -26.49 -9.12
CA GLY A 440 -20.34 -25.52 -8.15
C GLY A 440 -21.45 -24.69 -7.51
N GLY A 441 -22.71 -25.13 -7.60
CA GLY A 441 -23.64 -24.91 -6.49
C GLY A 441 -22.94 -25.32 -5.18
N ALA A 442 -22.30 -26.48 -5.15
CA ALA A 442 -21.58 -27.01 -3.99
C ALA A 442 -20.33 -26.22 -3.53
N LEU A 443 -19.67 -25.45 -4.40
CA LEU A 443 -18.42 -24.74 -4.03
C LEU A 443 -18.70 -23.59 -3.05
N TRP A 444 -19.96 -23.12 -3.02
CA TRP A 444 -20.46 -22.08 -2.11
C TRP A 444 -21.75 -22.45 -1.35
N GLU A 445 -22.52 -23.46 -1.77
CA GLU A 445 -23.59 -24.07 -0.95
C GLU A 445 -23.05 -24.57 0.39
N GLY A 446 -21.77 -24.97 0.45
CA GLY A 446 -21.10 -25.36 1.69
C GLY A 446 -20.61 -24.20 2.57
N LEU A 447 -20.63 -22.94 2.10
CA LEU A 447 -20.02 -21.79 2.79
C LEU A 447 -21.01 -20.66 3.18
N GLY A 448 -22.33 -20.87 3.06
CA GLY A 448 -23.30 -19.91 3.59
C GLY A 448 -24.66 -19.83 2.90
N GLY A 449 -24.97 -20.74 1.97
CA GLY A 449 -26.21 -20.70 1.19
C GLY A 449 -27.25 -21.77 1.55
N ALA A 450 -27.47 -22.08 2.83
CA ALA A 450 -28.64 -22.88 3.19
C ALA A 450 -29.91 -22.02 3.05
N ARG A 451 -30.73 -22.34 2.04
CA ARG A 451 -32.18 -22.06 1.94
C ARG A 451 -32.68 -20.75 2.57
N ARG A 452 -33.00 -19.78 1.72
CA ARG A 452 -34.24 -18.97 1.86
C ARG A 452 -35.05 -19.02 0.58
N GLN A 453 -35.52 -20.22 0.24
CA GLN A 453 -36.85 -20.35 -0.35
C GLN A 453 -37.83 -20.28 0.83
N GLN A 454 -38.77 -19.35 0.76
CA GLN A 454 -39.67 -18.85 1.83
C GLN A 454 -39.11 -17.68 2.65
N LEU A 455 -39.20 -16.48 2.08
CA LEU A 455 -40.04 -15.40 2.62
C LEU A 455 -40.62 -14.60 1.44
#